data_AF-A0A7X1WLG9-F1
#
_entry.id   AF-A0A7X1WLG9-F1
#
_cell.length_a   1.000
_cell.length_b   1.000
_cell.length_c   1.000
_cell.angle_alpha   90.00
_cell.angle_beta   90.00
_cell.angle_gamma   90.00
#
_symmetry.space_group_name_H-M   'P 1'
#
loop_
_entity.id
_entity.type
_entity.pdbx_description
1 polymer ?
#
loop_
_entity_poly.entity_id
_entity_poly.type
_entity_poly.pdbx_seq_one_letter_code
_entity_poly.pdbx_strand_id
1 'polypeptide(L)'
;MTAFTYPLPQGVTSAQQSERIQAVVQEALDDQRLYARAGVSYGMGASSISLEENLRRIASVPLLFEPGTQWRYSLPTDVLGALVARIQGVPLDDAIKQLVTGPLGMLETGFTAHAPQRVAAAYVNGQPPHRLGEGECVPVVEGTAGIDYSPELIFDAGAFPSAGAGMSGRFVSDLRDAVYGGLAVRP
;
A
#
# COMPACT_ATOMS: atom_id res chain seq x y z
N MET A 1 -23.65 -15.63 22.78
CA MET A 1 -23.10 -14.89 21.63
C MET A 1 -23.65 -13.48 21.70
N THR A 2 -22.84 -12.51 22.11
CA THR A 2 -23.23 -11.10 22.19
C THR A 2 -23.03 -10.49 20.81
N ALA A 3 -24.12 -10.14 20.12
CA ALA A 3 -24.07 -9.43 18.85
C ALA A 3 -23.53 -8.02 19.11
N PHE A 4 -22.36 -7.71 18.57
CA PHE A 4 -21.82 -6.36 18.54
C PHE A 4 -22.56 -5.58 17.46
N THR A 5 -23.61 -4.85 17.84
CA THR A 5 -24.27 -3.88 16.96
C THR A 5 -23.51 -2.57 17.02
N TYR A 6 -22.90 -2.16 15.91
CA TYR A 6 -22.35 -0.83 15.76
C TYR A 6 -23.53 0.15 15.64
N PRO A 7 -23.77 1.06 16.60
CA PRO A 7 -24.91 1.96 16.51
C PRO A 7 -24.70 2.92 15.33
N LEU A 8 -25.75 3.09 14.53
CA LEU A 8 -25.73 4.04 13.42
C LEU A 8 -25.69 5.48 13.96
N PRO A 9 -25.06 6.42 13.24
CA PRO A 9 -25.14 7.84 13.60
C PRO A 9 -26.60 8.27 13.76
N GLN A 10 -26.89 9.13 14.74
CA GLN A 10 -28.25 9.59 15.00
C GLN A 10 -28.89 10.16 13.73
N GLY A 11 -30.10 9.69 13.40
CA GLY A 11 -30.84 10.12 12.20
C GLY A 11 -30.52 9.37 10.91
N VAL A 12 -29.61 8.38 10.93
CA VAL A 12 -29.31 7.53 9.76
C VAL A 12 -30.05 6.20 9.87
N THR A 13 -30.95 5.94 8.93
CA THR A 13 -31.61 4.65 8.79
C THR A 13 -30.69 3.62 8.14
N SER A 14 -30.95 2.32 8.36
CA SER A 14 -30.20 1.24 7.70
C SER A 14 -30.30 1.31 6.17
N ALA A 15 -31.40 1.83 5.62
CA ALA A 15 -31.56 2.05 4.17
C ALA A 15 -30.62 3.15 3.67
N GLN A 16 -30.57 4.30 4.33
CA GLN A 16 -29.64 5.38 4.00
C GLN A 16 -28.17 4.96 4.16
N GLN A 17 -27.87 4.11 5.15
CA GLN A 17 -26.53 3.55 5.29
C GLN A 17 -26.21 2.57 4.16
N SER A 18 -27.15 1.70 3.78
CA SER A 18 -26.99 0.77 2.65
C SER A 18 -26.77 1.52 1.33
N GLU A 19 -27.55 2.57 1.06
CA GLU A 19 -27.36 3.44 -0.11
C GLU A 19 -25.99 4.12 -0.12
N ARG A 20 -25.53 4.62 1.04
CA ARG A 20 -24.17 5.19 1.17
C ARG A 20 -23.08 4.15 0.94
N ILE A 21 -23.25 2.94 1.45
CA ILE A 21 -22.32 1.83 1.22
C ILE A 21 -22.29 1.49 -0.29
N GLN A 22 -23.46 1.38 -0.93
CA GLN A 22 -23.55 1.09 -2.36
C GLN A 22 -22.93 2.20 -3.22
N ALA A 23 -23.12 3.47 -2.84
CA ALA A 23 -22.48 4.60 -3.53
C ALA A 23 -20.95 4.56 -3.39
N VAL A 24 -20.42 4.29 -2.19
CA VAL A 24 -18.98 4.13 -1.97
C VAL A 24 -18.42 2.94 -2.74
N VAL A 25 -19.16 1.82 -2.80
CA VAL A 25 -18.77 0.64 -3.59
C VAL A 25 -18.75 0.97 -5.09
N GLN A 26 -19.78 1.64 -5.60
CA GLN A 26 -19.84 2.01 -7.02
C GLN A 26 -18.74 3.00 -7.40
N GLU A 27 -18.45 3.98 -6.54
CA GLU A 27 -17.33 4.91 -6.73
C GLU A 27 -15.98 4.19 -6.73
N ALA A 28 -15.77 3.24 -5.79
CA ALA A 28 -14.56 2.44 -5.75
C ALA A 28 -14.40 1.56 -7.01
N LEU A 29 -15.49 1.00 -7.53
CA LEU A 29 -15.50 0.24 -8.77
C LEU A 29 -15.20 1.13 -9.98
N ASP A 30 -15.73 2.35 -10.03
CA ASP A 30 -15.49 3.28 -11.13
C ASP A 30 -14.06 3.84 -11.10
N ASP A 31 -13.47 4.06 -9.92
CA ASP A 31 -12.05 4.42 -9.76
C ASP A 31 -11.11 3.30 -10.22
N GLN A 32 -11.34 2.07 -9.74
CA GLN A 32 -10.58 0.89 -10.20
C GLN A 32 -10.67 0.73 -11.71
N ARG A 33 -11.82 1.02 -12.33
CA ARG A 33 -11.96 1.01 -13.80
C ARG A 33 -11.14 2.10 -14.49
N LEU A 34 -11.07 3.31 -13.94
CA LEU A 34 -10.30 4.41 -14.53
C LEU A 34 -8.79 4.16 -14.41
N TYR A 35 -8.32 3.76 -13.24
CA TYR A 35 -6.91 3.39 -13.01
C TYR A 35 -6.50 2.17 -13.83
N ALA A 36 -7.36 1.13 -13.90
CA ALA A 36 -7.09 -0.03 -14.75
C ALA A 36 -7.00 0.34 -16.24
N ARG A 37 -7.91 1.19 -16.74
CA ARG A 37 -7.85 1.67 -18.14
C ARG A 37 -6.59 2.47 -18.44
N ALA A 38 -6.12 3.28 -17.48
CA ALA A 38 -4.88 4.03 -17.60
C ALA A 38 -3.62 3.18 -17.34
N GLY A 39 -3.78 1.92 -16.93
CA GLY A 39 -2.68 1.02 -16.59
C GLY A 39 -1.90 1.46 -15.35
N VAL A 40 -2.54 2.15 -14.41
CA VAL A 40 -1.91 2.58 -13.15
C VAL A 40 -1.54 1.35 -12.31
N SER A 41 -0.29 1.32 -11.84
CA SER A 41 0.18 0.32 -10.88
C SER A 41 -0.10 0.75 -9.46
N TYR A 42 -0.60 -0.17 -8.63
CA TYR A 42 -0.77 0.00 -7.19
C TYR A 42 0.47 -0.39 -6.37
N GLY A 43 1.59 -0.74 -7.02
CA GLY A 43 2.85 -1.09 -6.35
C GLY A 43 2.87 -2.45 -5.64
N MET A 44 1.84 -3.28 -5.83
CA MET A 44 1.73 -4.63 -5.24
C MET A 44 1.82 -5.76 -6.29
N GLY A 45 1.77 -5.41 -7.57
CA GLY A 45 1.85 -6.35 -8.69
C GLY A 45 3.13 -6.16 -9.49
N ALA A 46 3.51 -7.20 -10.23
CA ALA A 46 4.66 -7.12 -11.12
C ALA A 46 4.46 -5.98 -12.13
N SER A 47 5.46 -5.12 -12.25
CA SER A 47 5.38 -3.97 -13.14
C SER A 47 6.74 -3.62 -13.71
N SER A 48 6.79 -3.43 -15.03
CA SER A 48 8.01 -3.04 -15.74
C SER A 48 8.11 -1.53 -15.98
N ILE A 49 7.25 -0.73 -15.34
CA ILE A 49 7.20 0.72 -15.52
C ILE A 49 8.05 1.42 -14.46
N SER A 50 8.51 2.64 -14.75
CA SER A 50 9.14 3.49 -13.73
C SER A 50 8.09 4.19 -12.85
N LEU A 51 8.51 4.69 -11.68
CA LEU A 51 7.66 5.55 -10.86
C LEU A 51 7.17 6.78 -11.65
N GLU A 52 8.04 7.40 -12.46
CA GLU A 52 7.67 8.54 -13.31
C GLU A 52 6.56 8.20 -14.31
N GLU A 53 6.67 7.04 -14.97
CA GLU A 53 5.63 6.56 -15.87
C GLU A 53 4.31 6.26 -15.12
N ASN A 54 4.38 5.70 -13.92
CA ASN A 54 3.19 5.49 -13.11
C ASN A 54 2.52 6.81 -12.69
N LEU A 55 3.30 7.83 -12.31
CA LEU A 55 2.79 9.17 -12.00
C LEU A 55 2.14 9.84 -13.21
N ARG A 56 2.71 9.66 -14.41
CA ARG A 56 2.10 10.16 -15.65
C ARG A 56 0.74 9.50 -15.90
N ARG A 57 0.60 8.21 -15.61
CA ARG A 57 -0.69 7.50 -15.70
C ARG A 57 -1.68 8.01 -14.66
N ILE A 58 -1.26 8.18 -13.41
CA ILE A 58 -2.08 8.76 -12.34
C ILE A 58 -2.59 10.15 -12.75
N ALA A 59 -1.71 11.02 -13.26
CA ALA A 59 -2.05 12.37 -13.70
C ALA A 59 -2.97 12.42 -14.94
N SER A 60 -3.09 11.31 -15.69
CA SER A 60 -4.00 11.22 -16.83
C SER A 60 -5.44 10.93 -16.43
N VAL A 61 -5.68 10.54 -15.18
CA VAL A 61 -7.01 10.20 -14.67
C VAL A 61 -7.63 11.42 -13.97
N PRO A 62 -8.89 11.79 -14.28
CA PRO A 62 -9.53 12.93 -13.65
C PRO A 62 -9.70 12.73 -12.14
N LEU A 63 -9.59 13.82 -11.39
CA LEU A 63 -9.96 13.82 -9.97
C LEU A 63 -11.45 13.49 -9.84
N LEU A 64 -11.80 12.65 -8.88
CA LEU A 64 -13.19 12.27 -8.61
C LEU A 64 -13.96 13.33 -7.82
N PHE A 65 -13.26 14.22 -7.13
CA PHE A 65 -13.83 15.36 -6.41
C PHE A 65 -12.79 16.46 -6.24
N GLU A 66 -13.25 17.69 -5.98
CA GLU A 66 -12.39 18.83 -5.70
C GLU A 66 -11.50 18.57 -4.47
N PRO A 67 -10.18 18.84 -4.54
CA PRO A 67 -9.27 18.65 -3.42
C PRO A 67 -9.76 19.33 -2.13
N GLY A 68 -9.75 18.59 -1.02
CA GLY A 68 -10.16 19.09 0.30
C GLY A 68 -11.67 19.04 0.57
N THR A 69 -12.50 18.62 -0.39
CA THR A 69 -13.96 18.51 -0.19
C THR A 69 -14.42 17.15 0.30
N GLN A 70 -13.65 16.09 0.01
CA GLN A 70 -13.94 14.71 0.42
C GLN A 70 -12.64 13.97 0.76
N TRP A 71 -12.76 12.81 1.41
CA TRP A 71 -11.64 11.94 1.74
C TRP A 71 -11.81 10.59 1.05
N ARG A 72 -10.74 10.10 0.41
CA ARG A 72 -10.67 8.74 -0.13
C ARG A 72 -9.25 8.19 -0.08
N TYR A 73 -9.11 6.92 0.29
CA TYR A 73 -7.87 6.18 0.12
C TYR A 73 -7.51 6.06 -1.37
N SER A 74 -6.27 6.37 -1.73
CA SER A 74 -5.81 6.46 -3.13
C SER A 74 -4.28 6.34 -3.20
N LEU A 75 -3.63 6.83 -4.27
CA LEU A 75 -2.17 6.78 -4.47
C LEU A 75 -1.38 8.08 -4.15
N PRO A 76 -1.82 9.00 -3.25
CA PRO A 76 -1.08 10.24 -2.99
C PRO A 76 0.25 9.96 -2.28
N THR A 77 0.39 8.81 -1.61
CA THR A 77 1.64 8.41 -0.97
C THR A 77 2.74 8.16 -2.00
N ASP A 78 2.45 7.51 -3.14
CA ASP A 78 3.39 7.34 -4.24
C ASP A 78 3.78 8.68 -4.88
N VAL A 79 2.82 9.59 -5.03
CA VAL A 79 3.08 10.97 -5.47
C VAL A 79 4.00 11.70 -4.47
N LEU A 80 3.74 11.55 -3.17
CA LEU A 80 4.58 12.14 -2.11
C LEU A 80 5.98 11.55 -2.11
N GLY A 81 6.13 10.23 -2.27
CA GLY A 81 7.43 9.57 -2.39
C GLY A 81 8.23 10.13 -3.57
N ALA A 82 7.59 10.31 -4.71
CA ALA A 82 8.24 10.94 -5.87
C ALA A 82 8.68 12.38 -5.57
N LEU A 83 7.84 13.18 -4.89
CA LEU A 83 8.21 14.53 -4.48
C LEU A 83 9.42 14.52 -3.53
N VAL A 84 9.45 13.62 -2.55
CA VAL A 84 10.59 13.46 -1.62
C VAL A 84 11.87 13.16 -2.40
N ALA A 85 11.85 12.16 -3.29
CA ALA A 85 13.01 11.81 -4.12
C ALA A 85 13.49 13.01 -4.96
N ARG A 86 12.55 13.76 -5.56
CA ARG A 86 12.87 14.96 -6.36
C ARG A 86 13.46 16.09 -5.52
N ILE A 87 12.95 16.33 -4.31
CA ILE A 87 13.45 17.37 -3.40
C ILE A 87 14.85 17.01 -2.89
N GLN A 88 15.10 15.74 -2.58
CA GLN A 88 16.41 15.28 -2.10
C GLN A 88 17.44 15.11 -3.23
N GLY A 89 17.00 14.98 -4.49
CA GLY A 89 17.89 14.77 -5.63
C GLY A 89 18.51 13.37 -5.68
N VAL A 90 17.91 12.40 -4.98
CA VAL A 90 18.36 11.00 -4.90
C VAL A 90 17.16 10.05 -5.09
N PRO A 91 17.41 8.77 -5.42
CA PRO A 91 16.36 7.73 -5.40
C PRO A 91 15.57 7.70 -4.07
N LEU A 92 14.30 7.27 -4.12
CA LEU A 92 13.42 7.32 -2.95
C LEU A 92 13.91 6.42 -1.80
N ASP A 93 14.43 5.25 -2.11
CA ASP A 93 15.04 4.34 -1.14
C ASP A 93 16.21 5.00 -0.40
N ASP A 94 17.08 5.71 -1.12
CA ASP A 94 18.16 6.50 -0.52
C ASP A 94 17.62 7.66 0.34
N ALA A 95 16.60 8.38 -0.12
CA ALA A 95 15.98 9.46 0.63
C ALA A 95 15.36 8.95 1.95
N ILE A 96 14.60 7.86 1.91
CA ILE A 96 14.00 7.24 3.10
C ILE A 96 15.09 6.71 4.03
N LYS A 97 16.19 6.16 3.49
CA LYS A 97 17.33 5.72 4.30
C LYS A 97 18.01 6.88 5.02
N GLN A 98 18.25 7.99 4.34
CA GLN A 98 18.91 9.15 4.92
C GLN A 98 18.03 9.87 5.94
N LEU A 99 16.73 10.00 5.66
CA LEU A 99 15.82 10.82 6.46
C LEU A 99 15.12 10.05 7.59
N VAL A 100 14.94 8.73 7.45
CA VAL A 100 14.10 7.92 8.35
C VAL A 100 14.84 6.70 8.87
N THR A 101 15.10 5.70 8.01
CA THR A 101 15.53 4.37 8.52
C THR A 101 16.96 4.39 9.06
N GLY A 102 17.85 5.20 8.50
CA GLY A 102 19.21 5.40 9.02
C GLY A 102 19.23 6.04 10.40
N PRO A 103 18.67 7.26 10.59
CA PRO A 103 18.62 7.92 11.90
C PRO A 103 17.92 7.10 12.99
N LEU A 104 16.95 6.26 12.63
CA LEU A 104 16.21 5.40 13.56
C LEU A 104 16.84 4.00 13.74
N GLY A 105 17.94 3.69 13.07
CA GLY A 105 18.59 2.38 13.16
C GLY A 105 17.79 1.21 12.57
N MET A 106 16.84 1.48 11.67
CA MET A 106 15.96 0.50 11.04
C MET A 106 16.65 -0.15 9.82
N LEU A 107 17.81 -0.79 10.05
CA LEU A 107 18.71 -1.27 8.99
C LEU A 107 18.13 -2.35 8.08
N GLU A 108 17.06 -3.00 8.51
CA GLU A 108 16.39 -4.10 7.81
C GLU A 108 15.04 -3.67 7.21
N THR A 109 14.78 -2.36 7.15
CA THR A 109 13.58 -1.77 6.58
C THR A 109 13.90 -1.05 5.26
N GLY A 110 13.22 -1.43 4.18
CA GLY A 110 13.45 -0.87 2.85
C GLY A 110 12.49 -1.39 1.78
N PHE A 111 12.67 -0.93 0.54
CA PHE A 111 11.83 -1.28 -0.61
C PHE A 111 12.23 -2.59 -1.32
N THR A 112 13.40 -3.14 -0.98
CA THR A 112 13.88 -4.42 -1.51
C THR A 112 14.43 -5.25 -0.37
N ALA A 113 14.03 -6.51 -0.30
CA ALA A 113 14.56 -7.49 0.65
C ALA A 113 15.71 -8.29 0.01
N HIS A 114 16.80 -8.48 0.75
CA HIS A 114 17.96 -9.25 0.27
C HIS A 114 18.09 -10.63 0.93
N ALA A 115 17.23 -10.96 1.89
CA ALA A 115 17.22 -12.23 2.60
C ALA A 115 15.84 -12.91 2.47
N PRO A 116 15.57 -13.62 1.35
CA PRO A 116 14.26 -14.24 1.08
C PRO A 116 13.74 -15.12 2.21
N GLN A 117 14.64 -15.88 2.86
CA GLN A 117 14.33 -16.74 4.00
C GLN A 117 13.81 -16.00 5.24
N ARG A 118 13.90 -14.66 5.27
CA ARG A 118 13.42 -13.81 6.35
C ARG A 118 12.12 -13.07 6.02
N VAL A 119 11.64 -13.15 4.78
CA VAL A 119 10.37 -12.57 4.38
C VAL A 119 9.25 -13.56 4.70
N ALA A 120 8.23 -13.11 5.43
CA ALA A 120 7.06 -13.92 5.72
C ALA A 120 6.29 -14.21 4.42
N ALA A 121 5.89 -15.47 4.22
CA ALA A 121 5.05 -15.82 3.08
C ALA A 121 3.69 -15.12 3.21
N ALA A 122 3.23 -14.51 2.11
CA ALA A 122 1.89 -13.95 2.01
C ALA A 122 0.86 -15.08 1.76
N TYR A 123 -0.32 -14.95 2.37
CA TYR A 123 -1.41 -15.91 2.27
C TYR A 123 -2.71 -15.22 1.88
N VAL A 124 -3.55 -15.95 1.16
CA VAL A 124 -4.91 -15.55 0.82
C VAL A 124 -5.86 -16.18 1.83
N ASN A 125 -6.80 -15.39 2.32
CA ASN A 125 -7.85 -15.88 3.20
C ASN A 125 -8.73 -16.89 2.45
N GLY A 126 -8.97 -18.04 3.08
CA GLY A 126 -9.75 -19.14 2.51
C GLY A 126 -10.02 -20.22 3.54
N GLN A 127 -10.69 -21.30 3.14
CA GLN A 127 -10.92 -22.48 3.98
C GLN A 127 -10.51 -23.76 3.23
N PRO A 128 -9.28 -24.28 3.43
CA PRO A 128 -8.20 -23.68 4.21
C PRO A 128 -7.61 -22.43 3.53
N PRO A 129 -6.86 -21.56 4.25
CA PRO A 129 -6.08 -20.52 3.60
C PRO A 129 -5.00 -21.14 2.72
N HIS A 130 -4.64 -20.46 1.63
CA HIS A 130 -3.56 -20.89 0.73
C HIS A 130 -2.52 -19.80 0.58
N ARG A 131 -1.30 -20.21 0.22
CA ARG A 131 -0.19 -19.27 -0.02
C ARG A 131 -0.48 -18.48 -1.30
N LEU A 132 -0.30 -17.16 -1.24
CA LEU A 132 -0.49 -16.28 -2.40
C LEU A 132 0.51 -16.63 -3.50
N GLY A 133 0.00 -16.91 -4.69
CA GLY A 133 0.81 -17.18 -5.88
C GLY A 133 1.32 -15.91 -6.56
N GLU A 134 2.41 -16.06 -7.32
CA GLU A 134 2.89 -15.00 -8.22
C GLU A 134 1.85 -14.73 -9.33
N GLY A 135 1.44 -13.48 -9.47
CA GLY A 135 0.41 -13.05 -10.42
C GLY A 135 -1.01 -13.46 -10.02
N GLU A 136 -1.24 -13.95 -8.80
CA GLU A 136 -2.58 -14.34 -8.37
C GLU A 136 -3.47 -13.11 -8.18
N CYS A 137 -4.61 -13.10 -8.88
CA CYS A 137 -5.60 -12.02 -8.80
C CYS A 137 -6.48 -12.20 -7.57
N VAL A 138 -6.30 -11.37 -6.55
CA VAL A 138 -7.02 -11.47 -5.28
C VAL A 138 -7.68 -10.14 -4.93
N PRO A 139 -8.98 -10.11 -4.58
CA PRO A 139 -9.63 -8.88 -4.16
C PRO A 139 -9.25 -8.50 -2.73
N VAL A 140 -8.99 -7.22 -2.50
CA VAL A 140 -8.73 -6.67 -1.16
C VAL A 140 -9.97 -6.79 -0.28
N VAL A 141 -11.14 -6.59 -0.89
CA VAL A 141 -12.46 -6.72 -0.26
C VAL A 141 -13.26 -7.72 -1.09
N GLU A 142 -13.82 -8.74 -0.45
CA GLU A 142 -14.64 -9.75 -1.12
C GLU A 142 -15.71 -9.10 -2.01
N GLY A 143 -15.81 -9.53 -3.27
CA GLY A 143 -16.73 -8.96 -4.26
C GLY A 143 -16.23 -7.71 -5.00
N THR A 144 -15.02 -7.21 -4.73
CA THR A 144 -14.38 -6.13 -5.51
C THR A 144 -13.47 -6.67 -6.61
N ALA A 145 -12.97 -5.80 -7.49
CA ALA A 145 -11.97 -6.22 -8.46
C ALA A 145 -10.68 -6.69 -7.75
N GLY A 146 -10.06 -7.74 -8.28
CA GLY A 146 -8.80 -8.26 -7.78
C GLY A 146 -7.60 -7.37 -8.08
N ILE A 147 -6.54 -7.55 -7.31
CA ILE A 147 -5.19 -7.07 -7.61
C ILE A 147 -4.38 -8.28 -8.03
N ASP A 148 -3.67 -8.18 -9.15
CA ASP A 148 -2.67 -9.17 -9.55
C ASP A 148 -1.43 -8.98 -8.68
N TYR A 149 -1.33 -9.76 -7.60
CA TYR A 149 -0.24 -9.62 -6.63
C TYR A 149 1.05 -10.28 -7.13
N SER A 150 2.18 -9.70 -6.76
CA SER A 150 3.52 -10.27 -6.98
C SER A 150 4.28 -10.36 -5.65
N PRO A 151 4.23 -11.50 -4.95
CA PRO A 151 5.08 -11.73 -3.78
C PRO A 151 6.58 -11.64 -4.09
N GLU A 152 6.98 -11.90 -5.34
CA GLU A 152 8.38 -11.80 -5.77
C GLU A 152 8.86 -10.35 -5.95
N LEU A 153 7.94 -9.38 -6.11
CA LEU A 153 8.26 -7.96 -6.31
C LEU A 153 9.19 -7.39 -5.23
N ILE A 154 9.06 -7.84 -3.98
CA ILE A 154 9.89 -7.37 -2.88
C ILE A 154 11.38 -7.75 -3.03
N PHE A 155 11.71 -8.68 -3.92
CA PHE A 155 13.09 -9.09 -4.22
C PHE A 155 13.64 -8.44 -5.49
N ASP A 156 12.81 -7.72 -6.25
CA ASP A 156 13.22 -7.06 -7.48
C ASP A 156 13.77 -5.65 -7.20
N ALA A 157 15.10 -5.52 -7.24
CA ALA A 157 15.77 -4.23 -7.09
C ALA A 157 15.56 -3.27 -8.27
N GLY A 158 15.04 -3.76 -9.41
CA GLY A 158 14.68 -2.95 -10.57
C GLY A 158 13.25 -2.42 -10.52
N ALA A 159 12.40 -2.96 -9.64
CA ALA A 159 11.07 -2.45 -9.41
C ALA A 159 11.13 -1.05 -8.79
N PHE A 160 10.24 -0.16 -9.23
CA PHE A 160 10.22 1.18 -8.65
C PHE A 160 9.74 1.12 -7.18
N PRO A 161 10.31 1.92 -6.28
CA PRO A 161 9.88 1.98 -4.88
C PRO A 161 8.49 2.62 -4.79
N SER A 162 7.47 1.81 -4.51
CA SER A 162 6.12 2.29 -4.20
C SER A 162 6.03 2.72 -2.74
N ALA A 163 5.88 4.01 -2.49
CA ALA A 163 5.76 4.55 -1.14
C ALA A 163 4.47 4.09 -0.43
N GLY A 164 3.44 3.72 -1.19
CA GLY A 164 2.15 3.26 -0.66
C GLY A 164 2.12 1.78 -0.23
N ALA A 165 2.96 0.92 -0.81
CA ALA A 165 2.88 -0.53 -0.59
C ALA A 165 4.22 -1.28 -0.52
N GLY A 166 5.30 -0.73 -1.08
CA GLY A 166 6.49 -1.50 -1.46
C GLY A 166 7.53 -1.77 -0.36
N MET A 167 7.30 -1.36 0.89
CA MET A 167 8.29 -1.51 1.95
C MET A 167 8.09 -2.76 2.81
N SER A 168 9.20 -3.42 3.12
CA SER A 168 9.31 -4.51 4.10
C SER A 168 10.21 -4.06 5.26
N GLY A 169 9.98 -4.61 6.46
CA GLY A 169 10.79 -4.29 7.63
C GLY A 169 10.50 -5.18 8.84
N ARG A 170 11.34 -5.11 9.86
CA ARG A 170 11.11 -5.83 11.13
C ARG A 170 10.35 -4.95 12.12
N PHE A 171 9.21 -4.44 11.69
CA PHE A 171 8.48 -3.33 12.32
C PHE A 171 8.45 -3.35 13.86
N VAL A 172 8.21 -4.51 14.50
CA VAL A 172 8.14 -4.62 15.97
C VAL A 172 9.50 -4.41 16.65
N SER A 173 10.60 -4.94 16.13
CA SER A 173 11.93 -4.69 16.71
C SER A 173 12.42 -3.30 16.36
N ASP A 174 12.23 -2.88 15.12
CA ASP A 174 12.77 -1.62 14.61
C ASP A 174 12.11 -0.42 15.29
N LEU A 175 10.77 -0.43 15.44
CA LEU A 175 10.05 0.62 16.15
C LEU A 175 10.35 0.58 17.65
N ARG A 176 10.46 -0.61 18.26
CA ARG A 176 10.82 -0.74 19.67
C ARG A 176 12.20 -0.16 19.92
N ASP A 177 13.18 -0.50 19.10
CA ASP A 177 14.56 -0.09 19.29
C ASP A 177 14.75 1.40 18.96
N ALA A 178 14.02 1.93 17.98
CA ALA A 178 13.99 3.35 17.63
C ALA A 178 13.28 4.23 18.69
N VAL A 179 12.15 3.79 19.24
CA VAL A 179 11.34 4.58 20.20
C VAL A 179 11.86 4.44 21.63
N TYR A 180 12.30 3.24 22.03
CA TYR A 180 12.70 2.95 23.40
C TYR A 180 14.21 2.85 23.59
N GLY A 181 15.02 3.15 22.56
CA GLY A 181 16.49 3.15 22.63
C GLY A 181 17.03 1.76 22.96
N GLY A 182 16.81 0.81 22.05
CA GLY A 182 17.07 -0.63 22.19
C GLY A 182 18.16 -0.97 23.21
N LEU A 183 17.77 -1.70 24.25
CA LEU A 183 18.66 -2.31 25.25
C LEU A 183 19.92 -2.79 24.56
N ALA A 184 21.08 -2.25 24.95
CA ALA A 184 22.38 -2.66 24.45
C ALA A 184 22.43 -4.19 24.36
N VAL A 185 22.42 -4.72 23.13
CA VAL A 185 22.72 -6.12 22.89
C VAL A 185 24.19 -6.27 23.24
N ARG A 186 24.47 -6.66 24.49
CA ARG A 186 25.81 -7.06 24.90
C ARG A 186 26.16 -8.35 24.14
N PRO A 187 27.41 -8.46 23.64
CA PRO A 187 27.87 -9.61 22.86
C PRO A 187 27.80 -10.92 23.63
#